data_AF-A0A178VCF3-F1
#
_entry.id   AF-A0A178VCF3-F1
#
_cell.length_a   1.000
_cell.length_b   1.000
_cell.length_c   1.000
_cell.angle_alpha   90.00
_cell.angle_beta   90.00
_cell.angle_gamma   90.00
#
_symmetry.space_group_name_H-M   'P 1'
#
loop_
_entity.id
_entity.type
_entity.pdbx_description
1 polymer ?
#
loop_
_entity_poly.entity_id
_entity_poly.type
_entity_poly.pdbx_seq_one_letter_code
_entity_poly.pdbx_strand_id
1 'polypeptide(L)'
;MVKNITSQYSNVLLSKMDNMQQELERLLDDVVATCRPMTRGEIRELQKSIKELPERNLNRVAEIVGNHSIASGEDFNDKVIVNLDQADKVMLWRLHFYVGAVKSAQKLAP
;
A
#
# COMPACT_ATOMS: atom_id res chain seq x y z
N MET A 1 35.40 -7.06 17.52
CA MET A 1 34.40 -7.93 18.18
C MET A 1 33.07 -7.21 18.38
N VAL A 2 33.01 -6.10 19.14
CA VAL A 2 31.77 -5.33 19.40
C VAL A 2 31.01 -4.93 18.12
N LYS A 3 31.69 -4.35 17.12
CA LYS A 3 31.04 -3.96 15.83
C LYS A 3 30.36 -5.13 15.10
N ASN A 4 30.89 -6.35 15.20
CA ASN A 4 30.33 -7.53 14.54
C ASN A 4 29.06 -8.00 15.27
N ILE A 5 29.08 -8.01 16.61
CA ILE A 5 27.92 -8.36 17.44
C ILE A 5 26.78 -7.34 17.23
N THR A 6 27.09 -6.04 17.21
CA THR A 6 26.11 -4.99 16.94
C THR A 6 25.49 -5.12 15.54
N SER A 7 26.30 -5.42 14.52
CA SER A 7 25.81 -5.63 13.15
C SER A 7 24.90 -6.86 13.03
N GLN A 8 25.25 -7.98 13.65
CA GLN A 8 24.40 -9.18 13.64
C GLN A 8 23.06 -8.92 14.31
N TYR A 9 23.05 -8.27 15.48
CA TYR A 9 21.81 -7.94 16.18
C TYR A 9 20.94 -6.97 15.36
N SER A 10 21.56 -5.96 14.73
CA SER A 10 20.87 -5.05 13.81
C SER A 10 20.20 -5.79 12.66
N ASN A 11 20.91 -6.74 12.03
CA ASN A 11 20.36 -7.50 10.90
C ASN A 11 19.16 -8.37 11.33
N VAL A 12 19.24 -9.01 12.51
CA VAL A 12 18.12 -9.79 13.05
C VAL A 12 16.90 -8.91 13.31
N LEU A 13 17.10 -7.71 13.87
CA LEU A 13 16.01 -6.77 14.10
C LEU A 13 15.38 -6.27 12.80
N LEU A 14 16.21 -5.91 11.81
CA LEU A 14 15.73 -5.48 10.50
C LEU A 14 14.91 -6.58 9.82
N SER A 15 15.42 -7.81 9.79
CA SER A 15 14.68 -8.95 9.25
C SER A 15 13.35 -9.19 9.98
N LYS A 16 13.31 -9.00 11.30
CA LYS A 16 12.05 -9.10 12.06
C LYS A 16 11.07 -7.99 11.69
N MET A 17 11.55 -6.76 11.51
CA MET A 17 10.72 -5.64 11.07
C MET A 17 10.15 -5.87 9.68
N ASP A 18 10.98 -6.34 8.74
CA ASP A 18 10.54 -6.66 7.38
C ASP A 18 9.46 -7.76 7.39
N ASN A 19 9.64 -8.81 8.20
CA ASN A 19 8.64 -9.87 8.34
C ASN A 19 7.32 -9.33 8.90
N MET A 20 7.37 -8.50 9.95
CA MET A 20 6.16 -7.90 10.53
C MET A 20 5.45 -6.98 9.52
N GLN A 21 6.21 -6.22 8.73
CA GLN A 21 5.66 -5.40 7.67
C GLN A 21 4.94 -6.27 6.62
N GLN A 22 5.57 -7.35 6.15
CA GLN A 22 4.95 -8.27 5.19
C GLN A 22 3.69 -8.95 5.74
N GLU A 23 3.70 -9.38 7.00
CA GLU A 23 2.52 -9.96 7.66
C GLU A 23 1.37 -8.95 7.76
N LEU A 24 1.68 -7.68 8.05
CA LEU A 24 0.69 -6.62 8.06
C LEU A 24 0.09 -6.37 6.67
N GLU A 25 0.90 -6.36 5.61
CA GLU A 25 0.39 -6.19 4.25
C GLU A 25 -0.56 -7.34 3.87
N ARG A 26 -0.18 -8.59 4.17
CA ARG A 26 -1.04 -9.76 3.93
C ARG A 26 -2.35 -9.68 4.70
N LEU A 27 -2.30 -9.30 5.98
CA LEU A 27 -3.51 -9.15 6.79
C LEU A 27 -4.45 -8.08 6.19
N LEU A 28 -3.89 -6.97 5.71
CA LEU A 28 -4.69 -5.93 5.06
C LEU A 28 -5.31 -6.44 3.76
N ASP A 29 -4.57 -7.21 2.96
CA ASP A 29 -5.09 -7.84 1.74
C ASP A 29 -6.21 -8.84 2.06
N ASP A 30 -6.02 -9.70 3.07
CA ASP A 30 -7.04 -10.67 3.53
C ASP A 30 -8.32 -9.98 3.98
N VAL A 31 -8.20 -8.89 4.76
CA VAL A 31 -9.35 -8.10 5.22
C VAL A 31 -10.11 -7.54 4.04
N VAL A 32 -9.43 -6.89 3.09
CA VAL A 32 -10.12 -6.27 1.95
C VAL A 32 -10.61 -7.27 0.90
N ALA A 33 -10.03 -8.48 0.86
CA ALA A 33 -10.50 -9.55 -0.03
C ALA A 33 -11.94 -9.96 0.25
N THR A 34 -12.42 -9.70 1.48
CA THR A 34 -13.83 -9.92 1.87
C THR A 34 -14.78 -8.83 1.35
N CYS A 35 -14.27 -7.69 0.89
CA CYS A 35 -15.10 -6.61 0.36
C CYS A 35 -15.75 -6.98 -0.98
N ARG A 36 -16.93 -6.40 -1.23
CA ARG A 36 -17.61 -6.50 -2.53
C ARG A 36 -16.82 -5.78 -3.63
N PRO A 37 -16.97 -6.12 -4.91
CA PRO A 37 -16.42 -5.30 -5.99
C PRO A 37 -16.87 -3.83 -5.89
N MET A 38 -15.96 -2.91 -6.24
CA MET A 38 -16.30 -1.50 -6.36
C MET A 38 -17.16 -1.25 -7.60
N THR A 39 -18.05 -0.29 -7.50
CA THR A 39 -18.79 0.26 -8.62
C THR A 39 -17.90 1.22 -9.42
N ARG A 40 -18.27 1.47 -10.69
CA ARG A 40 -17.60 2.48 -11.52
C ARG A 40 -17.66 3.90 -10.94
N GLY A 41 -18.64 4.19 -10.08
CA GLY A 41 -18.71 5.47 -9.36
C GLY A 41 -17.61 5.56 -8.32
N GLU A 42 -17.50 4.54 -7.47
CA GLU A 42 -16.48 4.45 -6.42
C GLU A 42 -15.06 4.46 -6.98
N ILE A 43 -14.82 3.76 -8.09
CA ILE A 43 -13.51 3.76 -8.77
C ILE A 43 -13.14 5.18 -9.23
N ARG A 44 -14.10 5.93 -9.81
CA ARG A 44 -13.86 7.31 -10.25
C ARG A 44 -13.63 8.27 -9.09
N GLU A 45 -14.36 8.10 -7.99
CA GLU A 45 -14.14 8.87 -6.77
C GLU A 45 -12.78 8.57 -6.14
N LEU A 46 -12.34 7.31 -6.17
CA LEU A 46 -11.02 6.90 -5.72
C LEU A 46 -9.92 7.52 -6.60
N GLN A 47 -10.05 7.45 -7.93
CA GLN A 47 -9.13 8.10 -8.87
C GLN A 47 -8.98 9.60 -8.57
N LYS A 48 -10.10 10.30 -8.35
CA LYS A 48 -10.09 11.72 -7.98
C LYS A 48 -9.38 11.93 -6.64
N SER A 49 -9.72 11.12 -5.64
CA SER A 49 -9.16 11.27 -4.29
C SER A 49 -7.66 11.00 -4.22
N ILE A 50 -7.12 10.09 -5.02
CA ILE A 50 -5.68 9.83 -5.10
C ILE A 50 -4.95 11.05 -5.67
N LYS A 51 -5.49 11.69 -6.71
CA LYS A 51 -4.90 12.89 -7.31
C LYS A 51 -4.87 14.11 -6.37
N GLU A 52 -5.74 14.12 -5.37
CA GLU A 52 -5.82 15.17 -4.33
C GLU A 52 -4.88 14.91 -3.15
N LEU A 53 -4.20 13.76 -3.10
CA LEU A 53 -3.29 13.46 -2.00
C LEU A 53 -2.02 14.33 -2.07
N PRO A 54 -1.45 14.71 -0.92
CA PRO A 54 -0.13 15.30 -0.86
C PRO A 54 0.93 14.34 -1.43
N GLU A 55 1.97 14.91 -2.04
CA GLU A 55 3.04 14.15 -2.71
C GLU A 55 3.65 13.05 -1.82
N ARG A 56 3.90 13.34 -0.53
CA ARG A 56 4.42 12.37 0.43
C ARG A 56 3.56 11.10 0.56
N ASN A 57 2.27 11.21 0.31
CA ASN A 57 1.32 10.10 0.40
C ASN A 57 1.22 9.32 -0.91
N LEU A 58 1.64 9.90 -2.04
CA LEU A 58 1.70 9.22 -3.33
C LEU A 58 2.78 8.14 -3.36
N ASN A 59 3.88 8.30 -2.62
CA ASN A 59 4.91 7.26 -2.48
C ASN A 59 4.30 5.96 -1.94
N ARG A 60 3.47 6.07 -0.91
CA ARG A 60 2.81 4.89 -0.33
C ARG A 60 1.73 4.31 -1.25
N VAL A 61 1.06 5.13 -2.05
CA VAL A 61 0.17 4.63 -3.12
C VAL A 61 0.96 3.79 -4.12
N ALA A 62 2.13 4.27 -4.56
CA ALA A 62 2.99 3.53 -5.48
C ALA A 62 3.50 2.22 -4.87
N GLU A 63 3.86 2.21 -3.58
CA GLU A 63 4.23 0.97 -2.86
C GLU A 63 3.09 -0.04 -2.81
N ILE A 64 1.86 0.39 -2.48
CA ILE A 64 0.70 -0.51 -2.43
C ILE A 64 0.49 -1.18 -3.79
N VAL A 65 0.57 -0.40 -4.87
CA VAL A 65 0.44 -0.93 -6.22
C VAL A 65 1.61 -1.87 -6.55
N GLY A 66 2.84 -1.46 -6.28
CA GLY A 66 4.02 -2.25 -6.64
C GLY A 66 4.09 -3.58 -5.92
N ASN A 67 3.80 -3.59 -4.62
CA ASN A 67 3.72 -4.81 -3.84
C ASN A 67 2.65 -5.76 -4.40
N HIS A 68 1.52 -5.21 -4.83
CA HIS A 68 0.43 -5.98 -5.41
C HIS A 68 0.80 -6.57 -6.78
N SER A 69 1.40 -5.78 -7.68
CA SER A 69 1.89 -6.26 -8.97
C SER A 69 2.98 -7.33 -8.83
N ILE A 70 3.91 -7.17 -7.88
CA ILE A 70 4.92 -8.20 -7.58
C ILE A 70 4.24 -9.48 -7.09
N ALA A 71 3.24 -9.37 -6.22
CA ALA A 71 2.50 -10.52 -5.70
C ALA A 71 1.67 -11.23 -6.79
N SER A 72 1.18 -10.50 -7.79
CA SER A 72 0.46 -11.07 -8.94
C SER A 72 1.39 -11.60 -10.05
N GLY A 73 2.70 -11.42 -9.92
CA GLY A 73 3.70 -11.86 -10.91
C GLY A 73 3.77 -10.98 -12.15
N GLU A 74 3.29 -9.74 -12.07
CA GLU A 74 3.38 -8.75 -13.14
C GLU A 74 4.75 -8.04 -13.13
N ASP A 75 5.27 -7.74 -14.31
CA ASP A 75 6.50 -6.94 -14.45
C ASP A 75 6.25 -5.52 -13.94
N PHE A 76 6.88 -5.17 -12.82
CA PHE A 76 6.81 -3.84 -12.24
C PHE A 76 7.78 -2.88 -12.95
N ASN A 77 7.27 -1.73 -13.39
CA ASN A 77 8.04 -0.69 -14.06
C ASN A 77 8.03 0.58 -13.19
N ASP A 78 9.16 1.31 -13.13
CA ASP A 78 9.34 2.49 -12.24
C ASP A 78 8.26 3.58 -12.42
N LYS A 79 7.58 3.57 -13.57
CA LYS A 79 6.42 4.42 -13.84
C LYS A 79 5.13 3.62 -13.62
N VAL A 80 4.60 3.73 -12.42
CA VAL A 80 3.32 3.13 -12.03
C VAL A 80 2.16 3.84 -12.72
N ILE A 81 1.78 3.37 -13.91
CA ILE A 81 0.55 3.80 -14.59
C ILE A 81 -0.53 2.76 -14.28
N VAL A 82 -1.31 3.00 -13.23
CA VAL A 82 -2.42 2.12 -12.88
C VAL A 82 -3.69 2.57 -13.57
N ASN A 83 -4.20 1.70 -14.44
CA ASN A 83 -5.58 1.80 -14.87
C ASN A 83 -6.49 1.20 -13.79
N LEU A 84 -7.03 2.04 -12.90
CA LEU A 84 -7.90 1.58 -11.81
C LEU A 84 -9.19 0.90 -12.30
N ASP A 85 -9.60 1.11 -13.56
CA ASP A 85 -10.75 0.38 -14.12
C ASP A 85 -10.43 -1.09 -14.48
N GLN A 86 -9.14 -1.45 -14.53
CA GLN A 86 -8.66 -2.81 -14.79
C GLN A 86 -8.03 -3.47 -13.54
N ALA A 87 -7.89 -2.71 -12.45
CA ALA A 87 -7.40 -3.19 -11.18
C ALA A 87 -8.35 -4.23 -10.58
N ASP A 88 -7.81 -5.26 -9.92
CA ASP A 88 -8.64 -6.15 -9.13
C ASP A 88 -9.18 -5.46 -7.87
N LYS A 89 -10.17 -6.12 -7.25
CA LYS A 89 -10.88 -5.56 -6.11
C LYS A 89 -9.98 -5.36 -4.88
N VAL A 90 -8.96 -6.19 -4.67
CA VAL A 90 -8.10 -6.12 -3.48
C VAL A 90 -7.29 -4.84 -3.55
N MET A 91 -6.61 -4.60 -4.69
CA MET A 91 -5.85 -3.37 -4.89
C MET A 91 -6.73 -2.12 -4.76
N LEU A 92 -7.94 -2.15 -5.34
CA LEU A 92 -8.88 -1.03 -5.25
C LEU A 92 -9.24 -0.68 -3.80
N TRP A 93 -9.62 -1.67 -2.99
CA TRP A 93 -9.98 -1.44 -1.59
C TRP A 93 -8.78 -1.05 -0.74
N ARG A 94 -7.59 -1.58 -1.00
CA ARG A 94 -6.34 -1.16 -0.33
C ARG A 94 -6.09 0.32 -0.50
N LEU A 95 -6.20 0.80 -1.74
CA LEU A 95 -6.06 2.21 -2.05
C LEU A 95 -7.16 3.06 -1.40
N HIS A 96 -8.41 2.59 -1.43
CA HIS A 96 -9.53 3.31 -0.81
C HIS A 96 -9.35 3.50 0.69
N PHE A 97 -9.02 2.44 1.44
CA PHE A 97 -8.81 2.56 2.88
C PHE A 97 -7.59 3.41 3.22
N TYR A 98 -6.50 3.31 2.45
CA TYR A 98 -5.34 4.17 2.62
C TYR A 98 -5.70 5.66 2.43
N VAL A 99 -6.36 5.99 1.32
CA VAL A 99 -6.83 7.36 1.03
C VAL A 99 -7.75 7.85 2.14
N GLY A 100 -8.68 7.01 2.62
CA GLY A 100 -9.58 7.34 3.73
C GLY A 100 -8.83 7.64 5.04
N ALA A 101 -7.79 6.87 5.34
CA ALA A 101 -6.93 7.10 6.50
C ALA A 101 -6.16 8.43 6.39
N VAL A 102 -5.59 8.72 5.22
CA VAL A 102 -4.88 10.00 4.97
C VAL A 102 -5.82 11.19 5.10
N LYS A 103 -7.00 11.14 4.47
CA LYS A 103 -8.01 12.21 4.58
C LYS A 103 -8.48 12.41 6.01
N SER A 104 -8.63 11.33 6.78
CA SER A 104 -8.97 11.40 8.20
C SER A 104 -7.85 12.03 9.02
N ALA A 105 -6.60 11.64 8.80
CA ALA A 105 -5.44 12.21 9.48
C ALA A 105 -5.27 13.71 9.20
N GLN A 106 -5.53 14.15 7.96
CA GLN A 106 -5.49 15.57 7.59
C GLN A 106 -6.55 16.40 8.31
N LYS A 107 -7.76 15.85 8.49
CA LYS A 107 -8.83 16.53 9.24
C LYS A 107 -8.51 16.67 10.73
N LEU A 108 -7.70 15.77 11.26
CA LEU A 108 -7.29 15.74 12.66
C LEU A 108 -5.97 16.50 12.92
N ALA A 109 -5.27 16.93 11.88
CA ALA A 109 -4.05 17.71 12.01
C ALA A 109 -4.41 19.16 12.44
N PRO A 110 -3.80 19.68 13.52
CA PRO A 110 -4.06 21.03 14.03
C PRO A 110 -3.55 22.14 13.09
#